data_AF-A0A7W1QJC6-F1
#
_entry.id   AF-A0A7W1QJC6-F1
#
_cell.length_a   1.000
_cell.length_b   1.000
_cell.length_c   1.000
_cell.angle_alpha   90.00
_cell.angle_beta   90.00
_cell.angle_gamma   90.00
#
_symmetry.space_group_name_H-M   'P 1'
#
loop_
_entity.id
_entity.type
_entity.pdbx_description
1 polymer ?
#
loop_
_entity_poly.entity_id
_entity_poly.type
_entity_poly.pdbx_seq_one_letter_code
_entity_poly.pdbx_strand_id
1 'polypeptide(L)'
;MKRVPLWFNALIGLTGAVLLFPLVWSLTKDQSLIKPLLGLPESVPSINQLITNAINIPRHIFVRGPSNPEKWLPGTSYLDIFSTMMLFIGAYWSFFKLGLDRVRATFGVIILGSILITVGGPISIALLLPFLYLLITAGMTFMLQQWFTVFPRNPIARTIGTSLLSLAVLVSVFYNINHYFIAWPNTPSVRQTFSRPPLLK
;
A
#
# COMPACT_ATOMS: atom_id res chain seq x y z
N MET A 1 1.81 -21.95 26.62
CA MET A 1 0.58 -21.47 25.95
C MET A 1 -0.62 -22.06 26.68
N LYS A 2 -1.57 -21.24 27.18
CA LYS A 2 -2.78 -21.75 27.85
C LYS A 2 -3.65 -22.47 26.80
N ARG A 3 -4.13 -23.69 27.10
CA ARG A 3 -5.06 -24.41 26.20
C ARG A 3 -6.39 -23.68 26.17
N VAL A 4 -6.77 -23.19 24.99
CA VAL A 4 -8.11 -22.65 24.74
C VAL A 4 -9.13 -23.79 24.90
N PRO A 5 -10.28 -23.54 25.55
CA PRO A 5 -11.28 -24.57 25.75
C PRO A 5 -11.91 -24.98 24.41
N LEU A 6 -12.27 -26.26 24.26
CA LEU A 6 -12.77 -26.85 23.00
C LEU A 6 -14.00 -26.12 22.43
N TRP A 7 -14.91 -25.67 23.30
CA TRP A 7 -16.10 -24.93 22.87
C TRP A 7 -15.75 -23.60 22.18
N PHE A 8 -14.66 -22.95 22.57
CA PHE A 8 -14.21 -21.70 21.97
C PHE A 8 -13.66 -21.94 20.56
N ASN A 9 -12.92 -23.04 20.36
CA ASN A 9 -12.47 -23.45 19.03
C ASN A 9 -13.66 -23.83 18.13
N ALA A 10 -14.68 -24.50 18.67
CA ALA A 10 -15.90 -24.83 17.95
C ALA A 10 -16.68 -23.57 17.55
N LEU A 11 -16.78 -22.57 18.45
CA LEU A 11 -17.40 -21.28 18.17
C LEU A 11 -16.65 -20.52 17.06
N ILE A 12 -15.31 -20.47 17.10
CA ILE A 12 -14.49 -19.86 16.04
C ILE A 12 -14.72 -20.59 14.71
N GLY A 13 -14.72 -21.92 14.71
CA GLY A 13 -14.95 -22.73 13.52
C GLY A 13 -16.33 -22.48 12.91
N LEU A 14 -17.38 -22.47 13.73
CA LEU A 14 -18.75 -22.20 13.30
C LEU A 14 -18.90 -20.78 12.76
N THR A 15 -18.32 -19.79 13.44
CA THR A 15 -18.34 -18.39 13.00
C THR A 15 -17.60 -18.24 11.67
N GLY A 16 -16.42 -18.84 11.54
CA GLY A 16 -15.67 -18.85 10.28
C GLY A 16 -16.44 -19.53 9.14
N ALA A 17 -17.11 -20.67 9.42
CA ALA A 17 -17.93 -21.37 8.44
C ALA A 17 -19.13 -20.52 7.99
N VAL A 18 -19.85 -19.88 8.92
CA VAL A 18 -20.98 -19.00 8.60
C VAL A 18 -20.53 -17.81 7.75
N LEU A 19 -19.38 -17.21 8.08
CA LEU A 19 -18.83 -16.07 7.33
C LEU A 19 -18.34 -16.46 5.93
N LEU A 20 -17.75 -17.65 5.77
CA LEU A 20 -17.26 -18.14 4.49
C LEU A 20 -18.33 -18.82 3.63
N PHE A 21 -19.43 -19.28 4.23
CA PHE A 21 -20.51 -19.96 3.52
C PHE A 21 -21.02 -19.21 2.27
N PRO A 22 -21.38 -17.92 2.33
CA PRO A 22 -21.85 -17.21 1.14
C PRO A 22 -20.79 -17.12 0.03
N LEU A 23 -19.51 -17.01 0.40
CA LEU A 23 -18.39 -16.99 -0.55
C LEU A 23 -18.20 -18.36 -1.20
N VAL A 24 -18.20 -19.43 -0.41
CA VAL A 24 -18.06 -20.80 -0.95
C VAL A 24 -19.27 -21.13 -1.83
N TRP A 25 -20.48 -20.80 -1.39
CA TRP A 25 -21.70 -21.00 -2.16
C TRP A 25 -21.67 -20.25 -3.51
N SER A 26 -21.26 -18.98 -3.50
CA SER A 26 -21.17 -18.20 -4.74
C SER A 26 -20.12 -18.76 -5.72
N LEU A 27 -18.98 -19.23 -5.23
CA LEU A 27 -17.95 -19.88 -6.06
C LEU A 27 -18.43 -21.19 -6.71
N THR A 28 -19.29 -21.95 -6.02
CA THR A 28 -19.88 -23.17 -6.61
C THR A 28 -20.91 -22.88 -7.70
N LYS A 29 -21.57 -21.71 -7.62
CA LYS A 29 -22.60 -21.29 -8.59
C LYS A 29 -22.00 -20.56 -9.78
N ASP A 30 -20.94 -19.80 -9.57
CA ASP A 30 -20.30 -19.00 -10.59
C ASP A 30 -18.78 -19.18 -10.54
N GLN A 31 -18.27 -20.03 -11.43
CA GLN A 31 -16.83 -20.28 -11.56
C GLN A 31 -16.06 -19.08 -12.09
N SER A 32 -16.74 -18.09 -12.68
CA SER A 32 -16.09 -16.86 -13.15
C SER A 32 -15.53 -16.04 -12.00
N LEU A 33 -16.09 -16.17 -10.78
CA LEU A 33 -15.65 -15.46 -9.57
C LEU A 33 -14.33 -15.96 -8.98
N ILE A 34 -13.89 -17.17 -9.37
CA ILE A 34 -12.65 -17.78 -8.85
C ILE A 34 -11.43 -16.94 -9.28
N LYS A 35 -11.36 -16.50 -10.53
CA LYS A 35 -10.22 -15.73 -11.05
C LYS A 35 -10.10 -14.37 -10.36
N PRO A 36 -11.16 -13.53 -10.27
CA PRO A 36 -11.11 -12.29 -9.51
C PRO A 36 -10.76 -12.47 -8.02
N LEU A 37 -11.25 -13.54 -7.38
CA LEU A 37 -10.93 -13.82 -5.98
C LEU A 37 -9.44 -14.11 -5.76
N LEU A 38 -8.81 -14.81 -6.69
CA LEU A 38 -7.36 -15.03 -6.69
C LEU A 38 -6.56 -13.80 -7.18
N GLY A 39 -7.24 -12.72 -7.57
CA GLY A 39 -6.61 -11.53 -8.11
C GLY A 39 -6.14 -11.66 -9.56
N LEU A 40 -6.61 -12.67 -10.27
CA LEU A 40 -6.30 -12.91 -11.68
C LEU A 40 -7.32 -12.23 -12.60
N PRO A 41 -6.89 -11.79 -13.80
CA PRO A 41 -7.77 -11.20 -14.80
C PRO A 41 -8.67 -12.26 -15.44
N GLU A 42 -9.79 -11.82 -16.01
CA GLU A 42 -10.74 -12.70 -16.71
C GLU A 42 -10.14 -13.30 -17.98
N SER A 43 -9.37 -12.49 -18.71
CA SER A 43 -8.61 -12.87 -19.91
C SER A 43 -7.09 -12.75 -19.67
N VAL A 44 -6.32 -13.59 -20.36
CA VAL A 44 -4.86 -13.56 -20.26
C VAL A 44 -4.37 -12.28 -20.94
N PRO A 45 -3.63 -11.40 -20.24
CA PRO A 45 -3.12 -10.16 -20.81
C PRO A 45 -2.06 -10.47 -21.87
N SER A 46 -1.96 -9.59 -22.87
CA SER A 46 -0.87 -9.66 -23.85
C SER A 46 0.48 -9.30 -23.21
N ILE A 47 1.59 -9.76 -23.78
CA ILE A 47 2.94 -9.42 -23.29
C ILE A 47 3.16 -7.90 -23.23
N ASN A 48 2.64 -7.17 -24.21
CA ASN A 48 2.71 -5.71 -24.24
C ASN A 48 1.95 -5.07 -23.06
N GLN A 49 0.80 -5.63 -22.69
CA GLN A 49 0.04 -5.19 -21.52
C GLN A 49 0.79 -5.51 -20.23
N LEU A 50 1.40 -6.70 -20.11
CA LEU A 50 2.22 -7.05 -18.94
C LEU A 50 3.38 -6.06 -18.75
N ILE A 51 4.12 -5.75 -19.82
CA ILE A 51 5.22 -4.77 -19.76
C ILE A 51 4.69 -3.39 -19.37
N THR A 52 3.57 -2.96 -19.98
CA THR A 52 2.96 -1.66 -19.68
C THR A 52 2.52 -1.58 -18.21
N ASN A 53 1.87 -2.62 -17.69
CA ASN A 53 1.44 -2.68 -16.30
C ASN A 53 2.64 -2.70 -15.34
N ALA A 54 3.68 -3.47 -15.65
CA ALA A 54 4.92 -3.53 -14.86
C ALA A 54 5.60 -2.16 -14.77
N ILE A 55 5.69 -1.42 -15.88
CA ILE A 55 6.27 -0.06 -15.92
C ILE A 55 5.36 0.95 -15.19
N ASN A 56 4.05 0.76 -15.26
CA ASN A 56 3.09 1.64 -14.59
C ASN A 56 3.19 1.55 -13.07
N ILE A 57 3.63 0.43 -12.49
CA ILE A 57 3.81 0.31 -11.02
C ILE A 57 4.76 1.38 -10.47
N PRO A 58 6.06 1.43 -10.85
CA PRO A 58 6.97 2.45 -10.35
C PRO A 58 6.54 3.85 -10.81
N ARG A 59 5.99 3.99 -12.02
CA ARG A 59 5.47 5.28 -12.50
C ARG A 59 4.37 5.82 -11.59
N HIS A 60 3.41 4.99 -11.19
CA HIS A 60 2.32 5.39 -10.31
C HIS A 60 2.82 5.72 -8.91
N ILE A 61 3.75 4.92 -8.37
CA ILE A 61 4.31 5.15 -7.03
C ILE A 61 5.07 6.47 -6.97
N PHE A 62 5.93 6.76 -7.96
CA PHE A 62 6.92 7.84 -7.86
C PHE A 62 6.65 9.08 -8.71
N VAL A 63 5.91 8.94 -9.82
CA VAL A 63 5.83 10.02 -10.84
C VAL A 63 4.41 10.52 -11.03
N ARG A 64 3.48 9.63 -11.40
CA ARG A 64 2.13 10.00 -11.80
C ARG A 64 1.18 8.84 -11.58
N GLY A 65 0.28 8.96 -10.62
CA GLY A 65 -0.75 7.98 -10.32
C GLY A 65 -1.81 7.85 -11.43
N PRO A 66 -2.59 6.76 -11.40
CA PRO A 66 -3.62 6.50 -12.39
C PRO A 66 -4.71 7.58 -12.33
N SER A 67 -5.25 7.92 -13.51
CA SER A 67 -6.35 8.86 -13.64
C SER A 67 -7.69 8.18 -13.33
N ASN A 68 -7.90 7.76 -12.07
CA ASN A 68 -9.20 7.34 -11.58
C ASN A 68 -9.75 8.39 -10.60
N PRO A 69 -10.58 9.33 -11.07
CA PRO A 69 -11.13 10.41 -10.24
C PRO A 69 -11.97 9.91 -9.06
N GLU A 70 -12.50 8.68 -9.13
CA GLU A 70 -13.33 8.11 -8.06
C GLU A 70 -12.53 7.79 -6.80
N LYS A 71 -11.22 7.54 -6.95
CA LYS A 71 -10.38 7.00 -5.86
C LYS A 71 -9.22 7.92 -5.49
N TRP A 72 -8.70 8.70 -6.44
CA TRP A 72 -7.44 9.44 -6.25
C TRP A 72 -7.44 10.78 -6.99
N LEU A 73 -6.59 11.70 -6.54
CA LEU A 73 -6.31 12.93 -7.30
C LEU A 73 -5.60 12.56 -8.62
N PRO A 74 -6.19 12.89 -9.78
CA PRO A 74 -5.62 12.48 -11.05
C PRO A 74 -4.25 13.09 -11.29
N GLY A 75 -3.29 12.26 -11.68
CA GLY A 75 -1.98 12.72 -12.14
C GLY A 75 -0.96 13.00 -11.04
N THR A 76 -1.20 12.59 -9.80
CA THR A 76 -0.27 12.79 -8.68
C THR A 76 0.33 11.45 -8.24
N SER A 77 1.59 11.45 -7.82
CA SER A 77 2.24 10.25 -7.27
C SER A 77 1.55 9.77 -5.99
N TYR A 78 1.66 8.48 -5.70
CA TYR A 78 1.17 7.93 -4.43
C TYR A 78 2.03 8.31 -3.24
N LEU A 79 3.33 8.48 -3.46
CA LEU A 79 4.28 8.89 -2.43
C LEU A 79 4.70 10.34 -2.68
N ASP A 80 4.75 11.13 -1.61
CA ASP A 80 5.41 12.43 -1.62
C ASP A 80 6.94 12.28 -1.64
N ILE A 81 7.65 13.40 -1.81
CA ILE A 81 9.11 13.41 -1.93
C ILE A 81 9.82 12.87 -0.69
N PHE A 82 9.33 13.21 0.51
CA PHE A 82 9.91 12.75 1.77
C PHE A 82 9.71 11.24 1.94
N SER A 83 8.47 10.79 1.72
CA SER A 83 8.12 9.36 1.71
C SER A 83 8.96 8.58 0.71
N THR A 84 9.18 9.12 -0.49
CA THR A 84 10.02 8.50 -1.54
C THR A 84 11.48 8.37 -1.11
N MET A 85 12.07 9.44 -0.55
CA MET A 85 13.45 9.39 -0.05
C MET A 85 13.62 8.38 1.08
N MET A 86 12.71 8.38 2.06
CA MET A 86 12.73 7.42 3.17
C MET A 86 12.50 5.99 2.70
N LEU A 87 11.68 5.78 1.66
CA LEU A 87 11.51 4.47 1.04
C LEU A 87 12.84 3.93 0.51
N PHE A 88 13.59 4.72 -0.27
CA PHE A 88 14.86 4.27 -0.83
C PHE A 88 15.90 3.97 0.26
N ILE A 89 16.01 4.83 1.26
CA ILE A 89 16.92 4.63 2.40
C ILE A 89 16.52 3.36 3.18
N GLY A 90 15.22 3.19 3.44
CA GLY A 90 14.69 2.05 4.17
C GLY A 90 14.81 0.74 3.41
N ALA A 91 14.58 0.75 2.10
CA ALA A 91 14.79 -0.41 1.23
C ALA A 91 16.27 -0.80 1.19
N TYR A 92 17.17 0.16 1.02
CA TYR A 92 18.62 -0.05 1.08
C TYR A 92 19.05 -0.67 2.41
N TRP A 93 18.63 -0.09 3.54
CA TRP A 93 18.98 -0.62 4.85
C TRP A 93 18.38 -2.00 5.14
N SER A 94 17.15 -2.24 4.67
CA SER A 94 16.46 -3.52 4.83
C SER A 94 17.08 -4.62 3.96
N PHE A 95 17.68 -4.28 2.82
CA PHE A 95 18.37 -5.23 1.95
C PHE A 95 19.53 -5.95 2.67
N PHE A 96 20.27 -5.24 3.53
CA PHE A 96 21.33 -5.86 4.35
C PHE A 96 20.78 -6.69 5.52
N LYS A 97 19.46 -6.67 5.75
CA LYS A 97 18.75 -7.40 6.82
C LYS A 97 17.81 -8.47 6.29
N LEU A 98 18.03 -8.93 5.06
CA LEU A 98 17.28 -10.02 4.44
C LEU A 98 17.35 -11.36 5.20
N GLY A 99 18.22 -11.49 6.20
CA GLY A 99 18.21 -12.64 7.12
C GLY A 99 16.98 -12.69 8.03
N LEU A 100 16.27 -11.57 8.23
CA LEU A 100 15.10 -11.50 9.10
C LEU A 100 13.82 -11.88 8.33
N ASP A 101 13.05 -12.82 8.86
CA ASP A 101 11.81 -13.30 8.22
C ASP A 101 10.81 -12.17 7.94
N ARG A 102 10.69 -11.21 8.86
CA ARG A 102 9.83 -10.03 8.65
C ARG A 102 10.22 -9.21 7.42
N VAL A 103 11.53 -9.08 7.15
CA VAL A 103 12.03 -8.33 6.00
C VAL A 103 11.79 -9.12 4.72
N ARG A 104 12.05 -10.43 4.74
CA ARG A 104 11.73 -11.34 3.63
C ARG A 104 10.24 -11.31 3.30
N ALA A 105 9.37 -11.34 4.31
CA ALA A 105 7.93 -11.26 4.13
C ALA A 105 7.52 -9.94 3.48
N THR A 106 8.04 -8.79 3.95
CA THR A 106 7.75 -7.48 3.35
C THR A 106 8.15 -7.42 1.87
N PHE A 107 9.38 -7.82 1.53
CA PHE A 107 9.82 -7.86 0.12
C PHE A 107 9.04 -8.89 -0.69
N GLY A 108 8.75 -10.07 -0.13
CA GLY A 108 7.98 -11.12 -0.77
C GLY A 108 6.56 -10.66 -1.13
N VAL A 109 5.89 -9.94 -0.23
CA VAL A 109 4.55 -9.37 -0.52
C VAL A 109 4.65 -8.24 -1.54
N ILE A 110 5.67 -7.38 -1.49
CA ILE A 110 5.86 -6.34 -2.52
C ILE A 110 6.06 -6.97 -3.90
N ILE A 111 6.89 -8.03 -4.00
CA ILE A 111 7.16 -8.74 -5.25
C ILE A 111 5.88 -9.45 -5.74
N LEU A 112 5.25 -10.25 -4.89
CA LEU A 112 4.04 -10.99 -5.25
C LEU A 112 2.89 -10.04 -5.63
N GLY A 113 2.67 -8.99 -4.84
CA GLY A 113 1.68 -7.95 -5.13
C GLY A 113 1.98 -7.25 -6.45
N SER A 114 3.25 -6.95 -6.74
CA SER A 114 3.65 -6.34 -8.03
C SER A 114 3.39 -7.28 -9.21
N ILE A 115 3.63 -8.59 -9.05
CA ILE A 115 3.28 -9.59 -10.06
C ILE A 115 1.77 -9.59 -10.29
N LEU A 116 0.96 -9.68 -9.23
CA LEU A 116 -0.50 -9.70 -9.33
C LEU A 116 -1.06 -8.44 -10.01
N ILE A 117 -0.53 -7.27 -9.68
CA ILE A 117 -0.89 -6.00 -10.34
C ILE A 117 -0.46 -6.02 -11.82
N THR A 118 0.71 -6.56 -12.13
CA THR A 118 1.23 -6.67 -13.51
C THR A 118 0.33 -7.53 -14.39
N VAL A 119 -0.19 -8.62 -13.84
CA VAL A 119 -1.14 -9.52 -14.54
C VAL A 119 -2.47 -8.81 -14.83
N GLY A 120 -2.78 -7.68 -14.19
CA GLY A 120 -3.90 -6.81 -14.57
C GLY A 120 -5.27 -7.29 -14.08
N GLY A 121 -5.30 -8.09 -13.00
CA GLY A 121 -6.53 -8.44 -12.31
C GLY A 121 -7.12 -7.29 -11.48
N PRO A 122 -8.10 -7.56 -10.59
CA PRO A 122 -8.76 -6.51 -9.80
C PRO A 122 -7.88 -5.89 -8.71
N ILE A 123 -6.67 -6.40 -8.51
CA ILE A 123 -5.75 -5.95 -7.47
C ILE A 123 -5.17 -4.58 -7.83
N SER A 124 -5.37 -3.62 -6.94
CA SER A 124 -4.86 -2.26 -7.07
C SER A 124 -3.48 -2.11 -6.42
N ILE A 125 -2.73 -1.10 -6.88
CA ILE A 125 -1.47 -0.66 -6.27
C ILE A 125 -1.61 -0.27 -4.80
N ALA A 126 -2.84 0.03 -4.34
CA ALA A 126 -3.15 0.23 -2.93
C ALA A 126 -2.72 -0.95 -2.04
N LEU A 127 -2.66 -2.18 -2.58
CA LEU A 127 -2.15 -3.36 -1.86
C LEU A 127 -0.69 -3.19 -1.42
N LEU A 128 0.13 -2.50 -2.22
CA LEU A 128 1.55 -2.33 -1.94
C LEU A 128 1.80 -1.27 -0.87
N LEU A 129 0.92 -0.27 -0.74
CA LEU A 129 1.15 0.91 0.08
C LEU A 129 1.52 0.59 1.53
N PRO A 130 0.83 -0.29 2.28
CA PRO A 130 1.20 -0.60 3.67
C PRO A 130 2.64 -1.12 3.78
N PHE A 131 3.07 -1.97 2.85
CA PHE A 131 4.41 -2.56 2.84
C PHE A 131 5.48 -1.55 2.42
N LEU A 132 5.15 -0.63 1.51
CA LEU A 132 6.00 0.52 1.20
C LEU A 132 6.16 1.42 2.44
N TYR A 133 5.10 1.67 3.20
CA TYR A 133 5.18 2.45 4.45
C TYR A 133 5.98 1.76 5.56
N LEU A 134 6.04 0.42 5.59
CA LEU A 134 6.97 -0.31 6.47
C LEU A 134 8.42 -0.01 6.11
N LEU A 135 8.75 0.03 4.81
CA LEU A 135 10.09 0.40 4.34
C LEU A 135 10.39 1.88 4.62
N ILE A 136 9.43 2.79 4.41
CA ILE A 136 9.56 4.22 4.78
C ILE A 136 9.88 4.37 6.27
N THR A 137 9.16 3.64 7.13
CA THR A 137 9.40 3.62 8.58
C THR A 137 10.80 3.10 8.92
N ALA A 138 11.28 2.09 8.21
CA ALA A 138 12.64 1.59 8.34
C ALA A 138 13.69 2.66 7.96
N GLY A 139 13.43 3.44 6.90
CA GLY A 139 14.29 4.56 6.49
C GLY A 139 14.35 5.68 7.53
N MET A 140 13.20 6.09 8.07
CA MET A 140 13.13 7.06 9.16
C MET A 140 13.88 6.58 10.41
N THR A 141 13.70 5.31 10.78
CA THR A 141 14.40 4.68 11.90
C THR A 141 15.91 4.69 11.69
N PHE A 142 16.36 4.34 10.48
CA PHE A 142 17.78 4.37 10.13
C PHE A 142 18.37 5.76 10.26
N MET A 143 17.70 6.80 9.72
CA MET A 143 18.15 8.19 9.82
C MET A 143 18.32 8.65 11.28
N LEU A 144 17.35 8.35 12.15
CA LEU A 144 17.47 8.66 13.58
C LEU A 144 18.60 7.90 14.26
N GLN A 145 18.76 6.60 13.95
CA GLN A 145 19.83 5.79 14.51
C GLN A 145 21.21 6.31 14.12
N GLN A 146 21.40 6.69 12.86
CA GLN A 146 22.66 7.31 12.41
C GLN A 146 22.92 8.63 13.13
N TRP A 147 21.90 9.48 13.24
CA TRP A 147 22.02 10.76 13.95
C TRP A 147 22.42 10.57 15.42
N PHE A 148 21.80 9.62 16.12
CA PHE A 148 22.15 9.30 17.52
C PHE A 148 23.49 8.61 17.67
N THR A 149 23.97 7.93 16.63
CA THR A 149 25.33 7.34 16.61
C THR A 149 26.39 8.44 16.53
N VAL A 150 26.15 9.49 15.73
CA VAL A 150 27.05 10.64 15.61
C VAL A 150 27.00 11.53 16.87
N PHE A 151 25.82 11.74 17.46
CA PHE A 151 25.63 12.59 18.64
C PHE A 151 25.05 11.83 19.85
N PRO A 152 25.77 10.86 20.43
CA PRO A 152 25.21 9.97 21.45
C PRO A 152 24.92 10.67 22.79
N ARG A 153 25.75 11.63 23.19
CA ARG A 153 25.71 12.29 24.51
C ARG A 153 25.21 13.73 24.48
N ASN A 154 24.99 14.33 23.31
CA ASN A 154 24.55 15.72 23.20
C ASN A 154 23.01 15.82 23.16
N PRO A 155 22.34 16.22 24.26
CA PRO A 155 20.87 16.28 24.30
C PRO A 155 20.28 17.31 23.34
N ILE A 156 20.99 18.41 23.07
CA ILE A 156 20.56 19.46 22.13
C ILE A 156 20.54 18.89 20.71
N ALA A 157 21.65 18.28 20.28
CA ALA A 157 21.73 17.68 18.95
C ALA A 157 20.69 16.57 18.75
N ARG A 158 20.48 15.72 19.76
CA ARG A 158 19.44 14.67 19.71
C ARG A 158 18.04 15.26 19.53
N THR A 159 17.71 16.30 20.30
CA THR A 159 16.43 17.00 20.20
C THR A 159 16.25 17.65 18.83
N ILE A 160 17.30 18.29 18.29
CA ILE A 160 17.26 18.87 16.95
C ILE A 160 16.97 17.81 15.90
N GLY A 161 17.68 16.67 15.91
CA GLY A 161 17.45 15.59 14.94
C GLY A 161 16.04 15.02 14.99
N THR A 162 15.50 14.78 16.19
CA THR A 162 14.12 14.31 16.34
C THR A 162 13.09 15.35 15.91
N SER A 163 13.32 16.63 16.23
CA SER A 163 12.42 17.72 15.86
C SER A 163 12.41 17.96 14.36
N LEU A 164 13.56 17.90 13.70
CA LEU A 164 13.65 18.04 12.24
C LEU A 164 12.92 16.91 11.52
N LEU A 165 13.11 15.65 11.96
CA LEU A 165 12.39 14.53 11.35
C LEU A 165 10.89 14.62 11.61
N SER A 166 10.49 14.99 12.83
CA SER A 166 9.07 15.18 13.19
C SER A 166 8.43 16.29 12.36
N LEU A 167 9.14 17.40 12.15
CA LEU A 167 8.69 18.50 11.30
C LEU A 167 8.53 18.05 9.84
N ALA A 168 9.48 17.29 9.30
CA ALA A 168 9.39 16.75 7.93
C ALA A 168 8.17 15.84 7.77
N VAL A 169 7.89 14.98 8.75
CA VAL A 169 6.68 14.14 8.79
C VAL A 169 5.43 15.01 8.84
N LEU A 170 5.38 16.02 9.70
CA LEU A 170 4.23 16.93 9.80
C LEU A 170 3.96 17.67 8.48
N VAL A 171 5.01 18.13 7.79
CA VAL A 171 4.88 18.76 6.47
C VAL A 171 4.33 17.77 5.43
N SER A 172 4.82 16.53 5.42
CA SER A 172 4.29 15.48 4.53
C SER A 172 2.82 15.16 4.84
N VAL A 173 2.44 15.03 6.12
CA VAL A 173 1.04 14.79 6.52
C VAL A 173 0.16 15.98 6.11
N PHE A 174 0.59 17.20 6.40
CA PHE A 174 -0.14 18.42 6.01
C PHE A 174 -0.34 18.47 4.49
N TYR A 175 0.71 18.20 3.71
CA TYR A 175 0.62 18.12 2.26
C TYR A 175 -0.45 17.10 1.82
N ASN A 176 -0.39 15.87 2.32
CA ASN A 176 -1.33 14.80 1.95
C ASN A 176 -2.78 15.10 2.36
N ILE A 177 -3.01 15.76 3.51
CA ILE A 177 -4.33 16.21 3.96
C ILE A 177 -4.91 17.23 2.98
N ASN A 178 -4.14 18.26 2.61
CA ASN A 178 -4.58 19.27 1.65
C ASN A 178 -4.86 18.63 0.28
N HIS A 179 -3.99 17.70 -0.14
CA HIS A 179 -4.13 16.97 -1.38
C HIS A 179 -5.44 16.20 -1.48
N TYR A 180 -5.79 15.47 -0.43
CA TYR A 180 -6.98 14.63 -0.40
C TYR A 180 -8.26 15.42 -0.10
N PHE A 181 -8.27 16.30 0.90
CA PHE A 181 -9.51 16.96 1.34
C PHE A 181 -9.80 18.27 0.59
N ILE A 182 -8.79 18.91 -0.01
CA ILE A 182 -8.98 20.19 -0.69
C ILE A 182 -8.77 20.03 -2.19
N ALA A 183 -7.66 19.46 -2.66
CA ALA A 183 -7.38 19.42 -4.10
C ALA A 183 -8.25 18.40 -4.85
N TRP A 184 -8.44 17.19 -4.31
CA TRP A 184 -9.26 16.14 -4.92
C TRP A 184 -10.71 16.58 -5.23
N PRO A 185 -11.54 17.05 -4.28
CA PRO A 185 -12.94 17.40 -4.57
C PRO A 185 -13.07 18.65 -5.47
N ASN A 186 -12.03 19.48 -5.54
CA ASN A 186 -12.02 20.69 -6.36
C ASN A 186 -11.51 20.46 -7.78
N THR A 187 -11.08 19.25 -8.12
CA THR A 187 -10.60 18.92 -9.47
C THR A 187 -11.77 18.75 -10.45
N PRO A 188 -11.72 19.36 -11.66
CA PRO A 188 -12.83 19.29 -12.62
C PRO A 188 -13.29 17.88 -12.98
N SER A 189 -12.35 16.94 -13.16
CA SER A 189 -12.68 15.54 -13.49
C SER A 189 -13.40 14.80 -12.36
N VAL A 190 -13.06 15.10 -11.10
CA VAL A 190 -13.74 14.56 -9.92
C VAL A 190 -15.16 15.10 -9.87
N ARG A 191 -15.34 16.41 -9.98
CA ARG A 191 -16.68 17.03 -10.03
C ARG A 191 -17.52 16.47 -11.17
N GLN A 192 -16.98 16.36 -12.38
CA GLN A 192 -17.71 15.77 -13.51
C GLN A 192 -18.14 14.32 -13.26
N THR A 193 -17.35 13.54 -12.53
CA THR A 193 -17.67 12.15 -12.20
C THR A 193 -18.81 12.07 -11.19
N PHE A 194 -18.79 12.92 -10.15
CA PHE A 194 -19.76 12.89 -9.06
C PHE A 194 -20.99 13.82 -9.24
N SER A 195 -20.96 14.75 -10.20
CA SER A 195 -22.11 15.63 -10.53
C SER A 195 -23.11 14.97 -11.50
N ARG A 196 -22.80 13.82 -12.08
CA ARG A 196 -23.75 13.07 -12.90
C ARG A 196 -24.78 12.39 -11.99
N PRO A 197 -26.10 12.53 -12.23
CA PRO A 197 -27.09 11.75 -11.50
C PRO A 197 -26.79 10.26 -11.69
N PRO A 198 -26.95 9.41 -10.65
CA PRO A 198 -26.74 7.98 -10.79
C PRO A 198 -27.63 7.48 -11.93
N LEU A 199 -27.01 6.93 -12.96
CA LEU A 199 -27.76 6.22 -13.99
C LEU A 199 -28.43 5.05 -13.28
N LEU A 200 -29.76 5.13 -13.11
CA LEU A 200 -30.58 3.97 -12.79
C LEU A 200 -30.30 2.92 -13.87
N LYS A 201 -29.49 1.92 -13.53
CA LYS A 201 -29.29 0.70 -14.30
C LYS A 201 -29.50 -0.47 -13.37
#